data_AF-A0A832GX53-F1
#
_entry.id   AF-A0A832GX53-F1
#
_cell.length_a   1.000
_cell.length_b   1.000
_cell.length_c   1.000
_cell.angle_alpha   90.00
_cell.angle_beta   90.00
_cell.angle_gamma   90.00
#
_symmetry.space_group_name_H-M   'P 1'
#
loop_
_entity.id
_entity.type
_entity.pdbx_description
1 polymer ?
#
loop_
_entity_poly.entity_id
_entity_poly.type
_entity_poly.pdbx_seq_one_letter_code
_entity_poly.pdbx_strand_id
1 'polypeptide(L)'
;MASVRATARGLKKGFAKGLRGRLKRSIVAFVLANIRTGKEYDVISEVKKIDAVKEAYITYGAWDAVIKVEVSSLGELDRVVTLIRSIEGVEYTTTLVGV
;
A
#
# COMPACT_ATOMS: atom_id res chain seq x y z
N MET A 1 42.59 17.88 19.15
CA MET A 1 41.91 16.57 19.40
C MET A 1 40.36 16.64 19.46
N ALA A 2 39.70 17.71 18.99
CA ALA A 2 38.22 17.84 19.06
C ALA A 2 37.45 17.40 17.79
N SER A 3 38.12 17.31 16.63
CA SER A 3 37.47 17.09 15.32
C SER A 3 36.99 15.64 15.08
N VAL A 4 37.71 14.63 15.57
CA VAL A 4 37.38 13.20 15.32
C VAL A 4 36.13 12.72 16.09
N ARG A 5 35.79 13.35 17.23
CA ARG A 5 34.63 12.97 18.06
C ARG A 5 33.26 13.44 17.52
N ALA A 6 33.24 14.40 16.59
CA ALA A 6 32.00 14.91 16.01
C ALA A 6 31.46 13.96 14.92
N THR A 7 32.34 13.41 14.09
CA THR A 7 31.99 12.58 12.93
C THR A 7 31.37 11.24 13.32
N ALA A 8 31.88 10.57 14.36
CA ALA A 8 31.35 9.29 14.84
C ALA A 8 29.92 9.39 15.41
N ARG A 9 29.56 10.54 16.01
CA ARG A 9 28.19 10.80 16.52
C ARG A 9 27.20 11.05 15.38
N GLY A 10 27.60 11.76 14.33
CA GLY A 10 26.77 11.96 13.14
C GLY A 10 26.46 10.66 12.41
N LEU A 11 27.46 9.78 12.26
CA LEU A 11 27.32 8.48 11.58
C LEU A 11 26.38 7.54 12.35
N LYS A 12 26.51 7.44 13.68
CA LYS A 12 25.60 6.62 14.51
C LYS A 12 24.16 7.14 14.48
N LYS A 13 23.97 8.47 14.46
CA LYS A 13 22.63 9.08 14.43
C LYS A 13 21.95 8.90 13.06
N GLY A 14 22.71 9.02 11.97
CA GLY A 14 22.25 8.73 10.61
C GLY A 14 21.91 7.26 10.40
N PHE A 15 22.75 6.35 10.90
CA PHE A 15 22.51 4.90 10.85
C PHE A 15 21.28 4.50 11.67
N ALA A 16 21.12 5.00 12.89
CA ALA A 16 19.96 4.72 13.74
C ALA A 16 18.65 5.32 13.20
N LYS A 17 18.71 6.42 12.42
CA LYS A 17 17.57 7.00 11.70
C LYS A 17 17.20 6.15 10.47
N GLY A 18 18.20 5.70 9.71
CA GLY A 18 18.01 4.77 8.58
C GLY A 18 17.47 3.41 9.01
N LEU A 19 17.96 2.87 10.14
CA LEU A 19 17.50 1.59 10.69
C LEU A 19 16.05 1.67 11.22
N ARG A 20 15.65 2.81 11.81
CA ARG A 20 14.25 3.05 12.22
C ARG A 20 13.29 3.15 11.02
N GLY A 21 13.73 3.75 9.91
CA GLY A 21 12.95 3.75 8.66
C GLY A 21 12.79 2.36 8.06
N ARG A 22 13.80 1.49 8.24
CA ARG A 22 13.83 0.10 7.74
C ARG A 22 13.10 -0.92 8.62
N LEU A 23 12.65 -0.52 9.82
CA LEU A 23 11.93 -1.36 10.78
C LEU A 23 10.45 -0.98 10.91
N LYS A 24 9.92 -0.12 10.03
CA LYS A 24 8.49 0.17 10.00
C LYS A 24 7.78 -1.11 9.56
N ARG A 25 7.14 -1.83 10.49
CA ARG A 25 6.24 -2.94 10.15
C ARG A 25 5.14 -2.39 9.27
N SER A 26 5.21 -2.67 7.98
CA SER A 26 4.10 -2.45 7.05
C SER A 26 3.25 -3.71 6.99
N ILE A 27 1.94 -3.51 6.83
CA ILE A 27 0.98 -4.55 6.52
C ILE A 27 0.83 -4.54 5.01
N VAL A 28 1.09 -5.68 4.39
CA VAL A 28 0.79 -5.92 2.97
C VAL A 28 -0.56 -6.59 2.90
N ALA A 29 -1.44 -6.13 2.01
CA ALA A 29 -2.72 -6.76 1.75
C ALA A 29 -3.01 -6.79 0.25
N PHE A 30 -3.83 -7.75 -0.15
CA PHE A 30 -4.36 -7.85 -1.51
C PHE A 30 -5.86 -7.64 -1.47
N VAL A 31 -6.35 -6.63 -2.17
CA VAL A 31 -7.77 -6.39 -2.38
C VAL A 31 -8.12 -6.97 -3.74
N LEU A 32 -8.95 -8.01 -3.73
CA LEU A 32 -9.57 -8.58 -4.91
C LEU A 32 -10.89 -7.85 -5.13
N ALA A 33 -11.16 -7.41 -6.35
CA ALA A 33 -12.38 -6.66 -6.65
C ALA A 33 -13.12 -7.27 -7.84
N ASN A 34 -14.45 -7.33 -7.71
CA ASN A 34 -15.34 -7.44 -8.86
C ASN A 34 -15.75 -6.05 -9.31
N ILE A 35 -15.70 -5.83 -10.62
CA ILE A 35 -15.91 -4.53 -11.25
C ILE A 35 -17.03 -4.68 -12.28
N ARG A 36 -17.95 -3.72 -12.28
CA ARG A 36 -19.02 -3.62 -13.26
C ARG A 36 -18.44 -3.68 -14.67
N THR A 37 -19.01 -4.51 -15.53
CA THR A 37 -18.52 -4.72 -16.90
C THR A 37 -18.30 -3.41 -17.65
N GLY A 38 -17.12 -3.27 -18.25
CA GLY A 38 -16.73 -2.10 -19.05
C GLY A 38 -16.18 -0.92 -18.21
N LYS A 39 -16.04 -1.07 -16.90
CA LYS A 39 -15.46 -0.07 -15.98
C LYS A 39 -14.08 -0.43 -15.45
N GLU A 40 -13.51 -1.56 -15.88
CA GLU A 40 -12.27 -2.12 -15.32
C GLU A 40 -11.09 -1.14 -15.46
N TYR A 41 -10.94 -0.51 -16.62
CA TYR A 41 -9.89 0.49 -16.87
C TYR A 41 -10.10 1.79 -16.08
N ASP A 42 -11.33 2.28 -16.00
CA ASP A 42 -11.69 3.48 -15.23
C ASP A 42 -11.38 3.26 -13.74
N VAL A 43 -11.85 2.14 -13.18
CA VAL A 43 -11.63 1.78 -11.78
C VAL A 43 -10.14 1.65 -11.48
N ILE A 44 -9.38 0.94 -12.31
CA ILE A 44 -7.93 0.77 -12.10
C ILE A 44 -7.18 2.09 -12.20
N SER A 45 -7.61 3.01 -13.08
CA SER A 45 -7.04 4.36 -13.16
C SER A 45 -7.23 5.12 -11.83
N GLU A 46 -8.42 5.09 -11.24
CA GLU A 46 -8.69 5.73 -9.94
C GLU A 46 -7.97 5.04 -8.78
N VAL A 47 -7.97 3.70 -8.74
CA VAL A 47 -7.27 2.91 -7.72
C VAL A 47 -5.78 3.25 -7.69
N LYS A 48 -5.14 3.42 -8.85
CA LYS A 48 -3.71 3.74 -8.95
C LYS A 48 -3.35 5.14 -8.44
N LYS A 49 -4.33 6.02 -8.20
CA LYS A 49 -4.11 7.35 -7.58
C LYS A 49 -4.00 7.27 -6.06
N ILE A 50 -4.33 6.14 -5.44
CA ILE A 50 -4.28 5.95 -3.99
C ILE A 50 -2.84 5.61 -3.58
N ASP A 51 -2.18 6.48 -2.81
CA ASP A 51 -0.75 6.35 -2.41
C ASP A 51 -0.36 4.98 -1.79
N ALA A 52 -1.31 4.35 -1.09
CA ALA A 52 -1.12 3.07 -0.44
C ALA A 52 -1.11 1.87 -1.42
N VAL A 53 -1.62 2.06 -2.64
CA VAL A 53 -1.64 1.04 -3.69
C VAL A 53 -0.25 0.97 -4.34
N LYS A 54 0.38 -0.19 -4.29
CA LYS A 54 1.71 -0.43 -4.90
C LYS A 54 1.60 -1.04 -6.28
N GLU A 55 0.63 -1.92 -6.47
CA GLU A 55 0.40 -2.60 -7.73
C GLU A 55 -1.11 -2.80 -7.89
N ALA A 56 -1.61 -2.68 -9.13
CA ALA A 56 -3.02 -2.95 -9.44
C ALA A 56 -3.12 -3.47 -10.88
N TYR A 57 -3.78 -4.61 -11.03
CA TYR A 57 -3.90 -5.34 -12.30
C TYR A 57 -5.36 -5.69 -12.56
N ILE A 58 -5.78 -5.53 -13.81
CA ILE A 58 -7.00 -6.18 -14.32
C ILE A 58 -6.67 -7.65 -14.52
N THR A 59 -7.55 -8.54 -14.10
CA THR A 59 -7.36 -9.99 -14.18
C THR A 59 -8.50 -10.68 -14.91
N TYR A 60 -8.20 -11.83 -15.48
CA TYR A 60 -9.22 -12.77 -15.98
C TYR A 60 -9.39 -13.86 -14.92
N GLY A 61 -10.62 -14.08 -14.44
CA GLY A 61 -10.93 -15.09 -13.44
C GLY A 61 -12.18 -14.74 -12.63
N ALA A 62 -12.25 -15.24 -11.39
CA ALA A 62 -13.36 -14.92 -10.48
C ALA A 62 -13.36 -13.44 -10.01
N TRP A 63 -12.25 -12.74 -10.22
CA TRP A 63 -12.03 -11.35 -9.84
C TRP A 63 -11.56 -10.58 -11.06
N ASP A 64 -12.06 -9.35 -11.21
CA ASP A 64 -11.73 -8.46 -12.32
C ASP A 64 -10.48 -7.65 -12.03
N ALA A 65 -10.11 -7.51 -10.75
CA ALA A 65 -8.87 -6.86 -10.35
C ALA A 65 -8.19 -7.47 -9.11
N VAL A 66 -6.86 -7.36 -9.09
CA VAL A 66 -6.00 -7.61 -7.92
C VAL A 66 -5.23 -6.35 -7.60
N ILE A 67 -5.36 -5.87 -6.36
CA ILE A 67 -4.78 -4.60 -5.90
C ILE A 67 -3.91 -4.87 -4.68
N LYS A 68 -2.60 -4.68 -4.81
CA LYS A 68 -1.65 -4.78 -3.69
C LYS A 68 -1.54 -3.46 -2.96
N VAL A 69 -1.81 -3.50 -1.67
CA VAL A 69 -1.80 -2.36 -0.75
C VAL A 69 -0.70 -2.57 0.28
N GLU A 70 0.04 -1.51 0.58
CA GLU A 70 1.01 -1.49 1.68
C GLU A 70 0.74 -0.29 2.59
N VAL A 71 0.45 -0.56 3.86
CA VAL A 71 0.07 0.46 4.87
C VAL A 71 0.79 0.23 6.19
N SER A 72 0.70 1.19 7.10
CA SER A 72 1.37 1.12 8.41
C SER A 72 0.51 0.59 9.56
N SER A 73 -0.79 0.37 9.33
CA SER A 73 -1.72 -0.14 10.35
C SER A 73 -2.98 -0.74 9.71
N LEU A 74 -3.70 -1.59 10.45
CA LEU A 74 -5.01 -2.10 10.01
C LEU A 74 -6.06 -0.99 9.85
N GLY A 75 -6.01 0.06 10.67
CA GLY A 75 -6.91 1.21 10.52
C GLY A 75 -6.64 2.02 9.25
N GLU A 76 -5.40 2.06 8.77
CA GLU A 76 -5.07 2.63 7.47
C GLU A 76 -5.52 1.72 6.33
N LEU A 77 -5.37 0.40 6.49
CA LEU A 77 -5.91 -0.58 5.53
C LEU A 77 -7.42 -0.42 5.35
N ASP A 78 -8.17 -0.32 6.44
CA ASP A 78 -9.62 -0.16 6.43
C ASP A 78 -10.06 1.09 5.65
N ARG A 79 -9.37 2.23 5.87
CA ARG A 79 -9.60 3.46 5.10
C ARG A 79 -9.32 3.27 3.62
N VAL A 80 -8.21 2.61 3.26
CA VAL A 80 -7.85 2.37 1.85
C VAL A 80 -8.86 1.44 1.17
N VAL A 81 -9.29 0.36 1.84
CA VAL A 81 -10.31 -0.55 1.31
C VAL A 81 -11.65 0.17 1.14
N THR A 82 -12.02 1.04 2.08
CA THR A 82 -13.24 1.86 1.98
C THR A 82 -13.16 2.82 0.80
N LEU A 83 -12.01 3.48 0.58
CA LEU A 83 -11.79 4.33 -0.58
C LEU A 83 -11.94 3.54 -1.88
N ILE A 84 -11.31 2.36 -1.99
CA ILE A 84 -11.43 1.47 -3.16
C ILE A 84 -12.91 1.11 -3.41
N ARG A 85 -13.66 0.71 -2.37
CA ARG A 85 -15.09 0.37 -2.48
C ARG A 85 -15.98 1.55 -2.88
N SER A 86 -15.54 2.79 -2.64
CA SER A 86 -16.29 3.99 -3.02
C SER A 86 -16.11 4.40 -4.49
N ILE A 87 -15.15 3.81 -5.20
CA ILE A 87 -14.92 4.09 -6.62
C ILE A 87 -16.09 3.54 -7.44
N GLU A 88 -16.69 4.39 -8.28
CA GLU A 88 -17.81 4.00 -9.13
C GLU A 88 -17.43 2.80 -10.02
N GLY A 89 -18.21 1.73 -9.96
CA GLY A 89 -17.99 0.50 -10.71
C GLY A 89 -17.38 -0.63 -9.89
N VAL A 90 -16.87 -0.39 -8.67
CA VAL A 90 -16.52 -1.47 -7.74
C VAL A 90 -17.78 -2.03 -7.11
N GLU A 91 -18.03 -3.33 -7.27
CA GLU A 91 -19.28 -3.97 -6.81
C GLU A 91 -19.07 -4.83 -5.57
N TYR A 92 -17.96 -5.56 -5.51
CA TYR A 92 -17.62 -6.42 -4.38
C TYR A 92 -16.10 -6.46 -4.18
N THR A 93 -15.66 -6.59 -2.93
CA THR A 93 -14.23 -6.80 -2.64
C THR A 93 -13.98 -7.83 -1.54
N THR A 94 -12.93 -8.62 -1.73
CA THR A 94 -12.34 -9.50 -0.71
C THR A 94 -10.95 -8.98 -0.37
N THR A 95 -10.62 -8.88 0.92
CA THR A 95 -9.29 -8.42 1.37
C THR A 95 -8.52 -9.56 2.02
N LEU A 96 -7.33 -9.83 1.48
CA LEU A 96 -6.38 -10.82 1.99
C LEU A 96 -5.24 -10.09 2.69
N VAL A 97 -5.17 -10.19 4.02
CA VAL A 97 -4.10 -9.56 4.81
C VAL A 97 -2.90 -10.51 4.87
N GLY A 98 -1.73 -10.05 4.44
CA GLY A 98 -0.46 -10.75 4.62
C GLY A 98 0.02 -10.66 6.07
N VAL A 99 0.30 -11.82 6.67
CA VAL A 99 0.81 -11.97 8.04
C VAL A 99 2.28 -12.38 8.06
#